data_AF-A0A6S7LJC1-F1
#
_entry.id   AF-A0A6S7LJC1-F1
#
_cell.length_a   1.000
_cell.length_b   1.000
_cell.length_c   1.000
_cell.angle_alpha   90.00
_cell.angle_beta   90.00
_cell.angle_gamma   90.00
#
_symmetry.space_group_name_H-M   'P 1'
#
loop_
_entity.id
_entity.type
_entity.pdbx_description
1 polymer ?
#
loop_
_entity_poly.entity_id
_entity_poly.type
_entity_poly.pdbx_seq_one_letter_code
_entity_poly.pdbx_strand_id
1 'polypeptide(L)'
;RATWGTIQAECPELRRTRARLLQGTSPSKKLTNVTDVKRYLLVATITKDGLLVVKRNEPLVPSRECIIVPRQVLEGLLTALHIRLSHPSSHQLKVVVKRYLYALDVDKVVNRVSEGCHHYAALRRLLPLRRITKCPNSTYRTVVLLSTKYCWCSICCRYRQTFQTTDPGIARVCNLTHSYNCSRKRTP
;
A
#
# COMPACT_ATOMS: atom_id res chain seq x y z
N ARG A 1 -3.87 -23.90 14.42
CA ARG A 1 -2.44 -23.94 14.01
C ARG A 1 -2.09 -25.23 13.26
N ALA A 2 -2.60 -26.41 13.64
CA ALA A 2 -2.34 -27.68 12.96
C ALA A 2 -2.60 -27.66 11.44
N THR A 3 -3.75 -27.12 10.99
CA THR A 3 -4.09 -26.97 9.57
C THR A 3 -3.03 -26.23 8.75
N TRP A 4 -2.41 -25.20 9.34
CA TRP A 4 -1.32 -24.46 8.69
C TRP A 4 -0.08 -25.31 8.53
N GLY A 5 0.20 -26.22 9.47
CA GLY A 5 1.30 -27.19 9.35
C GLY A 5 1.13 -28.11 8.13
N THR A 6 -0.08 -28.63 7.92
CA THR A 6 -0.40 -29.46 6.75
C THR A 6 -0.25 -28.68 5.44
N ILE A 7 -0.83 -27.48 5.36
CA ILE A 7 -0.73 -26.59 4.20
C ILE A 7 0.74 -26.24 3.88
N GLN A 8 1.56 -26.00 4.91
CA GLN A 8 2.99 -25.73 4.72
C GLN A 8 3.76 -26.97 4.24
N ALA A 9 3.36 -28.17 4.68
CA ALA A 9 3.99 -29.43 4.28
C ALA A 9 3.70 -29.79 2.82
N GLU A 10 2.52 -29.46 2.31
CA GLU A 10 2.14 -29.64 0.90
C GLU A 10 2.99 -28.79 -0.04
N CYS A 11 3.36 -27.57 0.38
CA CYS A 11 4.14 -26.65 -0.44
C CYS A 11 5.62 -27.10 -0.57
N PRO A 12 6.14 -27.31 -1.80
CA PRO A 12 7.51 -27.82 -2.01
C PRO A 12 8.59 -26.85 -1.50
N GLU A 13 8.36 -25.55 -1.67
CA GLU A 13 9.33 -24.51 -1.28
C GLU A 13 9.46 -24.42 0.24
N LEU A 14 8.33 -24.43 0.96
CA LEU A 14 8.33 -24.38 2.43
C LEU A 14 8.86 -25.68 3.04
N ARG A 15 8.59 -26.83 2.42
CA ARG A 15 9.17 -28.12 2.82
C ARG A 15 10.70 -28.09 2.75
N ARG A 16 11.26 -27.55 1.65
CA ARG A 16 12.72 -27.36 1.48
C ARG A 16 13.28 -26.38 2.50
N THR A 17 12.60 -25.26 2.75
CA THR A 17 13.01 -24.29 3.79
C THR A 17 13.06 -24.94 5.16
N ARG A 18 12.02 -25.70 5.54
CA ARG A 18 11.97 -26.43 6.82
C ARG A 18 13.10 -27.44 6.94
N ALA A 19 13.31 -28.28 5.93
CA ALA A 19 14.38 -29.27 5.93
C ALA A 19 15.77 -28.62 6.13
N ARG A 20 16.02 -27.49 5.47
CA ARG A 20 17.29 -26.75 5.62
C ARG A 20 17.45 -26.11 7.00
N LEU A 21 16.39 -25.52 7.54
CA LEU A 21 16.42 -24.96 8.90
C LEU A 21 16.65 -26.05 9.96
N LEU A 22 16.15 -27.27 9.74
CA LEU A 22 16.44 -28.41 10.61
C LEU A 22 17.87 -28.93 10.46
N GLN A 23 18.40 -28.96 9.23
CA GLN A 23 19.75 -29.43 8.94
C GLN A 23 20.85 -28.40 9.27
N GLY A 24 20.51 -27.11 9.38
CA GLY A 24 21.48 -26.03 9.60
C GLY A 24 22.39 -25.74 8.39
N THR A 25 22.01 -26.16 7.18
CA THR A 25 22.88 -26.04 6.00
C THR A 25 22.64 -24.75 5.20
N SER A 26 23.73 -24.06 4.87
CA SER A 26 23.69 -22.85 4.05
C SER A 26 23.35 -23.14 2.58
N PRO A 27 22.56 -22.28 1.90
CA PRO A 27 22.18 -22.49 0.51
C PRO A 27 23.37 -22.37 -0.46
N SER A 28 23.64 -23.44 -1.22
CA SER A 28 24.70 -23.50 -2.24
C SER A 28 24.46 -22.55 -3.42
N LYS A 29 25.56 -22.03 -3.99
CA LYS A 29 25.55 -21.00 -5.06
C LYS A 29 24.96 -21.46 -6.39
N LYS A 30 24.91 -22.78 -6.69
CA LYS A 30 24.66 -23.31 -8.04
C LYS A 30 23.19 -23.65 -8.40
N LEU A 31 22.21 -23.39 -7.53
CA LEU A 31 20.83 -23.84 -7.77
C LEU A 31 19.90 -22.66 -8.13
N THR A 32 19.50 -22.58 -9.39
CA THR A 32 18.73 -21.49 -10.04
C THR A 32 17.27 -21.41 -9.58
N ASN A 33 16.71 -22.50 -9.03
CA ASN A 33 15.32 -22.59 -8.59
C ASN A 33 15.14 -22.34 -7.06
N VAL A 34 16.08 -21.61 -6.44
CA VAL A 34 16.16 -21.42 -4.96
C VAL A 34 15.97 -19.97 -4.54
N THR A 35 15.56 -19.09 -5.45
CA THR A 35 15.39 -17.67 -5.13
C THR A 35 14.35 -17.47 -4.02
N ASP A 36 13.24 -18.20 -4.08
CA ASP A 36 12.19 -18.12 -3.07
C ASP A 36 12.55 -18.84 -1.77
N VAL A 37 13.15 -20.04 -1.83
CA VAL A 37 13.68 -20.71 -0.62
C VAL A 37 14.68 -19.82 0.12
N LYS A 38 15.60 -19.15 -0.59
CA LYS A 38 16.56 -18.19 0.01
C LYS A 38 15.83 -17.06 0.72
N ARG A 39 14.82 -16.47 0.08
CA ARG A 39 14.00 -15.40 0.68
C ARG A 39 13.31 -15.87 1.96
N TYR A 40 12.77 -17.08 1.97
CA TYR A 40 12.19 -17.66 3.18
C TYR A 40 13.25 -17.93 4.26
N LEU A 41 14.41 -18.50 3.93
CA LEU A 41 15.48 -18.78 4.90
C LEU A 41 16.00 -17.54 5.62
N LEU A 42 15.98 -16.38 4.97
CA LEU A 42 16.41 -15.12 5.58
C LEU A 42 15.49 -14.62 6.70
N VAL A 43 14.20 -14.98 6.67
CA VAL A 43 13.18 -14.43 7.57
C VAL A 43 12.47 -15.47 8.43
N ALA A 44 12.48 -16.74 8.01
CA ALA A 44 11.71 -17.81 8.61
C ALA A 44 12.41 -18.37 9.84
N THR A 45 11.60 -18.67 10.85
CA THR A 45 11.98 -19.36 12.09
C THR A 45 11.02 -20.53 12.32
N ILE A 46 11.53 -21.62 12.89
CA ILE A 46 10.69 -22.77 13.27
C ILE A 46 10.23 -22.57 14.71
N THR A 47 8.91 -22.62 14.94
CA THR A 47 8.32 -22.65 16.29
C THR A 47 8.46 -24.03 16.92
N LYS A 48 8.29 -24.15 18.25
CA LYS A 48 8.25 -25.44 18.97
C LYS A 48 7.26 -26.45 18.35
N ASP A 49 6.16 -25.95 17.80
CA ASP A 49 5.13 -26.75 17.13
C ASP A 49 5.56 -27.27 15.73
N GLY A 50 6.75 -26.91 15.26
CA GLY A 50 7.24 -27.24 13.91
C GLY A 50 6.65 -26.37 12.79
N LEU A 51 5.91 -25.30 13.12
CA LEU A 51 5.34 -24.36 12.16
C LEU A 51 6.39 -23.34 11.72
N LEU A 52 6.39 -22.99 10.43
CA LEU A 52 7.21 -21.89 9.91
C LEU A 52 6.55 -20.54 10.17
N VAL A 53 7.23 -19.68 10.93
CA VAL A 53 6.77 -18.34 11.30
C VAL A 53 7.86 -17.30 11.10
N VAL A 54 7.47 -16.05 10.89
CA VAL A 54 8.36 -14.88 10.87
C VAL A 54 8.14 -14.08 12.14
N LYS A 55 9.21 -13.82 12.89
CA LYS A 55 9.16 -12.92 14.04
C LYS A 55 9.27 -11.48 13.54
N ARG A 56 8.25 -10.66 13.82
CA ARG A 56 8.28 -9.23 13.53
C ARG A 56 8.57 -8.46 14.79
N ASN A 57 9.62 -7.65 14.72
CA ASN A 57 9.99 -6.73 15.77
C ASN A 57 9.66 -5.32 15.29
N GLU A 58 8.62 -4.72 15.86
CA GLU A 58 8.28 -3.32 15.65
C GLU A 58 8.67 -2.56 16.93
N PRO A 59 9.30 -1.37 16.82
CA PRO A 59 9.72 -0.63 18.00
C PRO A 59 8.50 -0.32 18.87
N LEU A 60 8.66 -0.46 20.19
CA LEU A 60 7.61 -0.19 21.19
C LEU A 60 6.41 -1.16 21.16
N VAL A 61 6.46 -2.23 20.36
CA VAL A 61 5.43 -3.27 20.30
C VAL A 61 6.06 -4.62 20.64
N PRO A 62 5.41 -5.48 21.45
CA PRO A 62 5.92 -6.83 21.69
C PRO A 62 6.08 -7.58 20.37
N SER A 63 7.19 -8.33 20.23
CA SER A 63 7.47 -9.10 19.03
C SER A 63 6.34 -10.07 18.72
N ARG A 64 5.85 -10.07 17.48
CA ARG A 64 4.72 -10.91 17.06
C ARG A 64 5.17 -11.98 16.07
N GLU A 65 4.57 -13.15 16.17
CA GLU A 65 4.77 -14.23 15.21
C GLU A 65 3.75 -14.13 14.07
N CYS A 66 4.24 -14.03 12.84
CA CYS A 66 3.43 -14.08 11.62
C CYS A 66 3.55 -15.44 10.97
N ILE A 67 2.43 -16.06 10.61
CA ILE A 67 2.44 -17.37 9.94
C ILE A 67 2.88 -17.19 8.48
N ILE A 68 3.77 -18.06 8.00
CA ILE A 68 4.17 -18.07 6.59
C ILE A 68 3.12 -18.80 5.76
N VAL A 69 2.55 -18.12 4.77
CA VAL A 69 1.52 -18.66 3.88
C VAL A 69 2.12 -19.02 2.51
N PRO A 70 1.87 -20.22 1.97
CA PRO A 70 2.28 -20.57 0.60
C PRO A 70 1.62 -19.68 -0.46
N ARG A 71 2.34 -19.44 -1.57
CA ARG A 71 1.83 -18.65 -2.71
C ARG A 71 0.53 -19.23 -3.30
N GLN A 72 0.39 -20.55 -3.31
CA GLN A 72 -0.76 -21.27 -3.88
C GLN A 72 -2.07 -20.94 -3.17
N VAL A 73 -2.03 -20.76 -1.84
CA VAL A 73 -3.22 -20.51 -1.01
C VAL A 73 -3.44 -19.00 -0.78
N LEU A 74 -2.41 -18.19 -1.00
CA LEU A 74 -2.42 -16.75 -0.72
C LEU A 74 -3.55 -16.00 -1.44
N GLU A 75 -3.78 -16.28 -2.72
CA GLU A 75 -4.79 -15.57 -3.51
C GLU A 75 -6.22 -15.85 -3.02
N GLY A 76 -6.56 -17.13 -2.79
CA GLY A 76 -7.86 -17.50 -2.23
C GLY A 76 -8.09 -16.93 -0.83
N LEU A 77 -7.05 -16.94 0.02
CA LEU A 77 -7.12 -16.35 1.35
C LEU A 77 -7.36 -14.84 1.31
N LEU A 78 -6.64 -14.12 0.44
CA LEU A 78 -6.80 -12.67 0.28
C LEU A 78 -8.17 -12.30 -0.28
N THR A 79 -8.69 -13.07 -1.24
CA THR A 79 -10.05 -12.88 -1.77
C THR A 79 -11.11 -13.11 -0.68
N ALA A 80 -10.97 -14.16 0.12
CA ALA A 80 -11.87 -14.42 1.24
C ALA A 80 -11.83 -13.28 2.27
N LEU A 81 -10.64 -12.79 2.63
CA LEU A 81 -10.50 -11.64 3.53
C LEU A 81 -11.07 -10.35 2.92
N HIS A 82 -10.87 -10.12 1.63
CA HIS A 82 -11.40 -8.95 0.94
C HIS A 82 -12.93 -8.91 0.96
N ILE A 83 -13.60 -10.06 0.76
CA ILE A 83 -15.07 -10.15 0.84
C ILE A 83 -15.54 -10.03 2.30
N ARG A 84 -14.90 -10.75 3.23
CA ARG A 84 -15.28 -10.76 4.65
C ARG A 84 -15.15 -9.40 5.33
N LEU A 85 -14.21 -8.57 4.88
CA LEU A 85 -13.97 -7.22 5.41
C LEU A 85 -14.69 -6.12 4.61
N SER A 86 -15.70 -6.48 3.82
CA SER A 86 -16.52 -5.53 3.06
C SER A 86 -15.73 -4.69 2.05
N HIS A 87 -14.92 -5.35 1.21
CA HIS A 87 -14.19 -4.73 0.08
C HIS A 87 -13.26 -3.57 0.49
N PRO A 88 -12.30 -3.81 1.40
CA PRO A 88 -11.34 -2.78 1.80
C PRO A 88 -10.44 -2.35 0.64
N SER A 89 -9.91 -1.13 0.70
CA SER A 89 -8.88 -0.68 -0.26
C SER A 89 -7.62 -1.56 -0.18
N SER A 90 -6.85 -1.62 -1.27
CA SER A 90 -5.59 -2.40 -1.31
C SER A 90 -4.64 -2.05 -0.17
N HIS A 91 -4.56 -0.77 0.21
CA HIS A 91 -3.75 -0.33 1.34
C HIS A 91 -4.27 -0.88 2.67
N GLN A 92 -5.57 -0.79 2.93
CA GLN A 92 -6.18 -1.32 4.16
C GLN A 92 -6.00 -2.83 4.27
N LEU A 93 -6.25 -3.57 3.18
CA LEU A 93 -6.07 -5.03 3.17
C LEU A 93 -4.61 -5.41 3.44
N LYS A 94 -3.66 -4.69 2.83
CA LYS A 94 -2.22 -4.88 3.08
C LYS A 94 -1.85 -4.67 4.55
N VAL A 95 -2.38 -3.64 5.20
CA VAL A 95 -2.13 -3.38 6.63
C VAL A 95 -2.67 -4.52 7.50
N VAL A 96 -3.88 -5.00 7.24
CA VAL A 96 -4.49 -6.09 8.02
C VAL A 96 -3.70 -7.39 7.84
N VAL A 97 -3.43 -7.79 6.60
CA VAL A 97 -2.71 -9.03 6.28
C VAL A 97 -1.31 -9.03 6.90
N LYS A 98 -0.61 -7.89 6.81
CA LYS A 98 0.72 -7.75 7.40
C LYS A 98 0.72 -7.98 8.91
N ARG A 99 -0.36 -7.73 9.65
CA ARG A 99 -0.36 -7.93 11.10
C ARG A 99 -0.30 -9.39 11.53
N TYR A 100 -0.81 -10.31 10.71
CA TYR A 100 -1.00 -11.72 11.10
C TYR A 100 -0.24 -12.70 10.20
N LEU A 101 -0.02 -12.34 8.94
CA LEU A 101 0.47 -13.25 7.91
C LEU A 101 1.72 -12.70 7.23
N TYR A 102 2.58 -13.61 6.79
CA TYR A 102 3.71 -13.32 5.92
C TYR A 102 3.64 -14.19 4.67
N ALA A 103 3.84 -13.59 3.51
CA ALA A 103 3.93 -14.32 2.25
C ALA A 103 4.85 -13.55 1.30
N LEU A 104 5.37 -14.24 0.28
CA LEU A 104 6.09 -13.55 -0.80
C LEU A 104 5.10 -12.87 -1.76
N ASP A 105 5.48 -11.69 -2.24
CA ASP A 105 4.71 -10.90 -3.21
C ASP A 105 3.26 -10.55 -2.80
N VAL A 106 2.98 -10.41 -1.49
CA VAL A 106 1.64 -10.02 -0.97
C VAL A 106 1.11 -8.78 -1.68
N ASP A 107 1.95 -7.79 -1.94
CA ASP A 107 1.54 -6.52 -2.56
C ASP A 107 1.00 -6.69 -3.97
N LYS A 108 1.60 -7.60 -4.76
CA LYS A 108 1.14 -7.89 -6.12
C LYS A 108 -0.21 -8.60 -6.11
N VAL A 109 -0.36 -9.58 -5.22
CA VAL A 109 -1.60 -10.37 -5.11
C VAL A 109 -2.74 -9.52 -4.56
N VAL A 110 -2.47 -8.66 -3.56
CA VAL A 110 -3.47 -7.72 -3.03
C VAL A 110 -4.00 -6.79 -4.12
N ASN A 111 -3.14 -6.24 -4.96
CA ASN A 111 -3.58 -5.39 -6.07
C ASN A 111 -4.46 -6.16 -7.06
N ARG A 112 -4.04 -7.38 -7.42
CA ARG A 112 -4.83 -8.26 -8.31
C ARG A 112 -6.21 -8.60 -7.74
N VAL A 113 -6.30 -8.91 -6.45
CA VAL A 113 -7.59 -9.22 -5.77
C VAL A 113 -8.50 -7.99 -5.74
N SER A 114 -7.97 -6.81 -5.40
CA SER A 114 -8.77 -5.58 -5.37
C SER A 114 -9.24 -5.16 -6.77
N GLU A 115 -8.40 -5.33 -7.80
CA GLU A 115 -8.74 -4.99 -9.19
C GLU A 115 -9.72 -5.99 -9.83
N GLY A 116 -9.59 -7.27 -9.48
CA GLY A 116 -10.49 -8.33 -9.91
C GLY A 116 -11.85 -8.31 -9.22
N CYS A 117 -12.03 -7.53 -8.16
CA CYS A 117 -13.29 -7.45 -7.45
C CYS A 117 -14.33 -6.58 -8.20
N HIS A 118 -15.45 -7.18 -8.59
CA HIS A 118 -16.55 -6.48 -9.25
C HIS A 118 -17.23 -5.42 -8.35
N HIS A 119 -17.40 -5.69 -7.06
CA HIS A 119 -17.99 -4.73 -6.12
C HIS A 119 -17.13 -3.48 -6.00
N TYR A 120 -15.81 -3.65 -5.82
CA TYR A 120 -14.89 -2.55 -5.76
C TYR A 120 -14.84 -1.77 -7.09
N ALA A 121 -14.85 -2.47 -8.23
CA ALA A 121 -14.89 -1.84 -9.55
C ALA A 121 -16.17 -1.03 -9.77
N ALA A 122 -17.33 -1.51 -9.31
CA ALA A 122 -18.60 -0.81 -9.37
C ALA A 122 -18.59 0.44 -8.46
N LEU A 123 -18.17 0.31 -7.20
CA LEU A 123 -18.08 1.42 -6.25
C LEU A 123 -17.13 2.53 -6.76
N ARG A 124 -16.00 2.14 -7.37
CA ARG A 124 -15.05 3.08 -7.97
C ARG A 124 -15.65 3.89 -9.13
N ARG A 125 -16.65 3.33 -9.84
CA ARG A 125 -17.34 4.03 -10.94
C ARG A 125 -18.48 4.92 -10.42
N LEU A 126 -19.19 4.48 -9.39
CA LEU A 126 -20.36 5.16 -8.84
C LEU A 126 -20.01 6.33 -7.92
N LEU A 127 -18.81 6.31 -7.31
CA LEU A 127 -18.32 7.40 -6.47
C LEU A 127 -17.21 8.16 -7.20
N PRO A 128 -17.51 9.22 -7.98
CA PRO A 128 -16.50 10.14 -8.49
C PRO A 128 -15.91 11.05 -7.39
N LEU A 129 -16.01 10.69 -6.11
CA LEU A 129 -15.49 11.50 -5.02
C LEU A 129 -14.00 11.23 -4.82
N ARG A 130 -13.21 12.24 -5.22
CA ARG A 130 -11.79 12.49 -4.88
C ARG A 130 -10.77 11.56 -5.53
N ARG A 131 -10.56 11.75 -6.83
CA ARG A 131 -9.22 11.56 -7.41
C ARG A 131 -8.33 12.65 -6.82
N ILE A 132 -7.62 12.38 -5.72
CA ILE A 132 -6.52 13.24 -5.24
C ILE A 132 -5.40 13.09 -6.27
N THR A 133 -5.49 13.82 -7.37
CA THR A 133 -4.35 14.02 -8.25
C THR A 133 -3.34 14.84 -7.47
N LYS A 134 -2.18 14.27 -7.14
CA LYS A 134 -1.05 15.07 -6.70
C LYS A 134 -0.69 15.98 -7.87
N CYS A 135 -0.82 17.29 -7.70
CA CYS A 135 -0.27 18.26 -8.64
C CYS A 135 1.26 18.06 -8.66
N PRO A 136 1.89 17.90 -9.84
CA PRO A 136 3.31 17.58 -9.92
C PRO A 136 4.25 18.71 -9.46
N ASN A 137 3.73 19.90 -9.11
CA ASN A 137 4.55 21.06 -8.74
C ASN A 137 3.90 21.99 -7.68
N SER A 138 3.19 21.46 -6.68
CA SER A 138 2.68 22.31 -5.59
C SER A 138 2.79 21.65 -4.23
N THR A 139 3.35 22.39 -3.26
CA THR A 139 3.39 22.05 -1.84
C THR A 139 2.05 22.22 -1.13
N TYR A 140 0.98 22.64 -1.83
CA TYR A 140 -0.34 22.85 -1.24
C TYR A 140 -1.41 21.93 -1.85
N ARG A 141 -2.20 21.29 -1.00
CA ARG A 141 -3.33 20.43 -1.38
C ARG A 141 -4.54 21.29 -1.76
N THR A 142 -4.84 21.39 -3.05
CA THR A 142 -6.08 22.02 -3.52
C THR A 142 -7.08 20.98 -3.99
N VAL A 143 -8.32 21.08 -3.51
CA VAL A 143 -9.46 20.25 -3.93
C VAL A 143 -10.07 20.88 -5.18
N VAL A 144 -9.90 20.24 -6.34
CA VAL A 144 -10.59 20.65 -7.58
C VAL A 144 -11.87 19.81 -7.69
N LEU A 145 -13.02 20.45 -7.54
CA LEU A 145 -14.32 19.87 -7.88
C LEU A 145 -14.51 20.01 -9.39
N LEU A 146 -14.53 18.87 -10.10
CA LEU A 146 -14.85 18.80 -11.52
C LEU A 146 -16.36 18.95 -11.70
N SER A 147 -16.82 20.19 -11.85
CA SER A 147 -18.02 20.47 -12.64
C SER A 147 -17.59 20.78 -14.07
N THR A 148 -18.35 20.27 -15.01
CA THR A 148 -18.11 20.26 -16.46
C THR A 148 -17.80 21.63 -17.04
N LYS A 149 -16.69 21.69 -17.82
CA LYS A 149 -16.25 22.78 -18.70
C LYS A 149 -15.88 24.06 -17.94
N TYR A 150 -14.79 24.71 -18.34
CA TYR A 150 -14.14 25.87 -17.70
C TYR A 150 -13.23 25.52 -16.52
N CYS A 151 -11.94 25.38 -16.84
CA CYS A 151 -10.86 25.45 -15.86
C CYS A 151 -10.75 26.91 -15.37
N TRP A 152 -11.54 27.28 -14.38
CA TRP A 152 -11.33 28.51 -13.63
C TRP A 152 -10.69 28.17 -12.29
N CYS A 153 -9.44 28.58 -12.12
CA CYS A 153 -8.75 28.55 -10.85
C CYS A 153 -9.45 29.52 -9.89
N SER A 154 -10.39 29.03 -9.09
CA SER A 154 -11.22 29.84 -8.18
C SER A 154 -10.45 30.48 -7.02
N ILE A 155 -9.12 30.29 -6.92
CA ILE A 155 -8.30 30.88 -5.85
C ILE A 155 -7.91 32.34 -6.16
N CYS A 156 -7.94 32.79 -7.42
CA CYS A 156 -7.66 34.20 -7.74
C CYS A 156 -8.90 35.11 -7.84
N CYS A 157 -10.12 34.58 -7.79
CA CYS A 157 -11.34 35.39 -8.04
C CYS A 157 -12.13 35.75 -6.78
N ARG A 158 -11.68 35.35 -5.59
CA ARG A 158 -12.34 35.67 -4.31
C ARG A 158 -11.47 36.49 -3.35
N TYR A 159 -10.62 37.35 -3.89
CA TYR A 159 -9.92 38.39 -3.12
C TYR A 159 -10.09 39.76 -3.82
N ARG A 160 -11.33 40.12 -4.10
CA ARG A 160 -11.73 41.50 -4.40
C ARG A 160 -13.09 41.82 -3.78
N GLN A 161 -13.22 41.52 -2.49
CA GLN A 161 -14.21 42.16 -1.63
C GLN A 161 -13.51 42.53 -0.33
N THR A 162 -13.10 43.80 -0.29
CA THR A 162 -13.09 44.67 0.88
C THR A 162 -13.16 43.97 2.24
N PHE A 163 -12.01 43.81 2.88
CA PHE A 163 -11.94 43.75 4.34
C PHE A 163 -11.38 45.10 4.82
N GLN A 164 -12.28 45.93 5.34
CA GLN A 164 -11.90 46.97 6.29
C GLN A 164 -11.52 46.26 7.58
N THR A 165 -10.22 46.18 7.87
CA THR A 165 -9.73 45.78 9.19
C THR A 165 -8.94 46.95 9.75
N THR A 166 -9.53 47.60 10.75
CA THR A 166 -8.86 48.53 11.67
C THR A 166 -7.94 47.72 12.59
N ASP A 167 -6.74 47.39 12.13
CA ASP A 167 -5.65 46.95 13.01
C ASP A 167 -4.27 47.13 12.32
N PRO A 168 -3.36 47.96 12.85
CA PRO A 168 -2.12 48.36 12.14
C PRO A 168 -0.95 47.35 12.22
N GLY A 169 -1.17 46.13 12.70
CA GLY A 169 -0.08 45.20 13.06
C GLY A 169 0.43 44.22 11.99
N ILE A 170 -0.30 43.99 10.89
CA ILE A 170 -0.04 42.83 9.99
C ILE A 170 0.08 43.27 8.52
N ALA A 171 0.92 44.27 8.25
CA ALA A 171 1.17 44.77 6.88
C ALA A 171 2.60 44.50 6.37
N ARG A 172 3.34 43.55 6.94
CA ARG A 172 4.76 43.33 6.61
C ARG A 172 5.16 41.88 6.31
N VAL A 173 4.39 41.11 5.54
CA VAL A 173 4.95 39.84 4.99
C VAL A 173 4.34 39.43 3.65
N CYS A 174 4.07 40.37 2.73
CA CYS A 174 3.64 40.01 1.36
C CYS A 174 4.32 40.84 0.27
N ASN A 175 5.52 41.35 0.54
CA ASN A 175 6.43 41.82 -0.50
C ASN A 175 7.69 40.97 -0.39
N LEU A 176 7.80 39.95 -1.24
CA LEU A 176 9.05 39.50 -1.87
C LEU A 176 8.78 38.20 -2.64
N THR A 177 9.27 38.17 -3.89
CA THR A 177 9.45 37.01 -4.77
C THR A 177 8.19 36.42 -5.41
N HIS A 178 7.88 36.75 -6.68
CA HIS A 178 8.56 36.21 -7.85
C HIS A 178 7.85 36.69 -9.13
N SER A 179 8.60 37.40 -9.97
CA SER A 179 8.28 37.69 -11.37
C SER A 179 8.37 36.41 -12.19
N TYR A 180 7.28 35.98 -12.84
CA TYR A 180 7.37 35.13 -14.04
C TYR A 180 6.34 35.58 -15.08
N ASN A 181 6.90 36.03 -16.21
CA ASN A 181 6.20 36.42 -17.44
C ASN A 181 5.35 35.27 -17.99
N CYS A 182 4.06 35.53 -18.21
CA CYS A 182 3.19 34.66 -18.98
C CYS A 182 2.95 35.29 -20.36
N SER A 183 3.76 34.91 -21.34
CA SER A 183 3.61 35.34 -22.74
C SER A 183 2.32 34.78 -23.34
N ARG A 184 1.39 35.68 -23.69
CA ARG A 184 0.20 35.40 -24.51
C ARG A 184 0.63 34.91 -25.90
N LYS A 185 0.30 33.67 -26.26
CA LYS A 185 0.03 33.33 -27.66
C LYS A 185 -1.48 33.47 -27.87
N ARG A 186 -1.89 34.54 -28.56
CA ARG A 186 -3.19 34.63 -29.23
C ARG A 186 -2.99 34.07 -30.63
N THR A 187 -3.84 33.14 -31.03
CA THR A 187 -4.16 32.90 -32.44
C THR A 187 -5.67 33.08 -32.61
N PRO A 188 -6.11 33.63 -33.75
CA PRO A 188 -7.53 33.87 -34.04
C PRO A 188 -8.34 32.58 -34.15
#